data_AF-A0A0N4TF50-F1
#
_entry.id   AF-A0A0N4TF50-F1
#
_cell.length_a   1.000
_cell.length_b   1.000
_cell.length_c   1.000
_cell.angle_alpha   90.00
_cell.angle_beta   90.00
_cell.angle_gamma   90.00
#
_symmetry.space_group_name_H-M   'P 1'
#
loop_
_entity.id
_entity.type
_entity.pdbx_description
1 polymer ?
#
loop_
_entity_poly.entity_id
_entity_poly.type
_entity_poly.pdbx_seq_one_letter_code
_entity_poly.pdbx_strand_id
1 'polypeptide(L)'
;MKIILEICKLFAINEKYDRKQSLINSINHIQIIIKITIELDQGALGLGRGSRDYYLNATMFAKHLNAYRKYQLDIIKLLLDDANITYNLSQLIIDLNDIINFETKFAEVNYQ
;
A
#
# COMPACT_ATOMS: atom_id res chain seq x y z
N MET A 1 6.54 -61.17 33.01
CA MET A 1 7.31 -60.74 31.82
C MET A 1 6.47 -60.06 30.73
N LYS A 2 5.24 -60.52 30.39
CA LYS A 2 4.39 -59.89 29.35
C LYS A 2 3.98 -58.43 29.62
N ILE A 3 3.60 -58.11 30.86
CA ILE A 3 3.14 -56.76 31.26
C ILE A 3 4.21 -55.69 31.05
N ILE A 4 5.47 -56.00 31.37
CA ILE A 4 6.60 -55.07 31.20
C ILE A 4 6.80 -54.74 29.71
N LEU A 5 6.68 -55.73 28.83
CA LEU A 5 6.77 -55.53 27.38
C LEU A 5 5.64 -54.63 26.85
N GLU A 6 4.45 -54.75 27.41
CA GLU A 6 3.28 -53.91 27.08
C GLU A 6 3.51 -52.44 27.48
N ILE A 7 4.03 -52.21 28.69
CA ILE A 7 4.36 -50.88 29.20
C ILE A 7 5.43 -50.21 28.33
N CYS A 8 6.48 -50.95 27.94
CA CYS A 8 7.52 -50.41 27.05
C CYS A 8 6.97 -50.01 25.67
N LYS A 9 6.00 -50.77 25.12
CA LYS A 9 5.35 -50.42 23.85
C LYS A 9 4.53 -49.13 23.98
N LEU A 10 3.77 -48.99 25.06
CA LEU A 10 2.98 -47.78 25.32
C LEU A 10 3.87 -46.55 25.48
N PHE A 11 5.01 -46.68 26.18
CA PHE A 11 5.97 -45.59 26.33
C PHE A 11 6.55 -45.14 24.99
N ALA A 12 6.94 -46.08 24.13
CA ALA A 12 7.47 -45.79 22.79
C ALA A 12 6.42 -45.14 21.86
N ILE A 13 5.13 -45.44 22.03
CA ILE A 13 4.05 -44.80 21.29
C ILE A 13 3.88 -43.35 21.76
N ASN A 14 3.90 -43.11 23.07
CA ASN A 14 3.76 -41.77 23.63
C ASN A 14 4.89 -40.83 23.17
N GLU A 15 6.13 -41.31 23.20
CA GLU A 15 7.29 -40.52 22.76
C GLU A 15 7.24 -40.19 21.26
N LYS A 16 6.71 -41.10 20.42
CA LYS A 16 6.48 -40.85 18.99
C LYS A 16 5.37 -39.83 18.77
N TYR A 17 4.33 -39.87 19.60
CA TYR A 17 3.22 -38.91 19.54
C TYR A 17 3.70 -37.49 19.88
N ASP A 18 4.48 -37.34 20.95
CA ASP A 18 5.05 -36.06 21.37
C ASP A 18 5.97 -35.46 20.29
N ARG A 19 6.84 -36.29 19.69
CA ARG A 19 7.67 -35.87 18.56
C ARG A 19 6.86 -35.42 17.35
N LYS A 20 5.78 -36.16 17.01
CA LYS A 20 4.88 -35.79 15.91
C LYS A 20 4.20 -34.44 16.18
N GLN A 21 3.76 -34.19 17.42
CA GLN A 21 3.12 -32.94 17.79
C GLN A 21 4.09 -31.75 17.72
N SER A 22 5.33 -31.92 18.18
CA SER A 22 6.40 -30.93 18.05
C SER A 22 6.70 -30.59 16.58
N LEU A 23 6.72 -31.61 15.71
CA LEU A 23 6.93 -31.41 14.28
C LEU A 23 5.80 -30.63 13.62
N ILE A 24 4.54 -30.95 13.96
CA ILE A 24 3.34 -30.25 13.46
C ILE A 24 3.37 -28.78 13.86
N ASN A 25 3.68 -28.49 15.13
CA ASN A 25 3.79 -27.12 15.62
C ASN A 25 4.89 -26.35 14.86
N SER A 26 6.04 -26.99 14.61
CA SER A 26 7.13 -26.38 13.84
C SER A 26 6.75 -26.11 12.38
N ILE A 27 6.03 -27.04 11.73
CA ILE A 27 5.51 -26.86 10.36
C ILE A 27 4.51 -25.71 10.29
N ASN A 28 3.61 -25.58 11.28
CA ASN A 28 2.64 -24.49 11.34
C ASN A 28 3.34 -23.12 11.48
N HIS A 29 4.39 -23.03 12.32
CA HIS A 29 5.21 -21.83 12.41
C HIS A 29 5.88 -21.47 11.08
N ILE A 30 6.42 -22.46 10.36
CA ILE A 30 7.04 -22.24 9.04
C ILE A 30 5.98 -21.81 8.00
N GLN A 31 4.78 -22.40 8.00
CA GLN A 31 3.70 -21.99 7.09
C GLN A 31 3.24 -20.54 7.33
N ILE A 32 3.21 -20.08 8.59
CA ILE A 32 2.92 -18.69 8.92
C ILE A 32 4.00 -17.76 8.34
N ILE A 33 5.27 -18.17 8.39
CA ILE A 33 6.41 -17.39 7.87
C ILE A 33 6.41 -17.30 6.33
N ILE A 34 5.91 -18.33 5.62
CA ILE A 34 5.86 -18.37 4.14
C ILE A 34 4.62 -17.66 3.58
N LYS A 35 3.75 -17.07 4.41
CA LYS A 35 2.62 -16.28 3.92
C LYS A 35 3.09 -14.87 3.52
N ILE A 36 3.45 -14.70 2.24
CA ILE A 36 3.64 -13.37 1.64
C ILE A 36 2.26 -12.72 1.53
N THR A 37 1.97 -11.79 2.45
CA THR A 37 0.74 -10.99 2.38
C THR A 37 1.00 -9.81 1.47
N ILE A 38 0.22 -9.69 0.38
CA ILE A 38 0.24 -8.51 -0.49
C ILE A 38 -0.61 -7.45 0.21
N GLU A 39 0.03 -6.41 0.72
CA GLU A 39 -0.63 -5.27 1.33
C GLU A 39 -1.01 -4.25 0.25
N LEU A 40 -2.30 -3.93 0.17
CA LEU A 40 -2.82 -2.83 -0.62
C LEU A 40 -3.14 -1.69 0.33
N ASP A 41 -2.37 -0.60 0.24
CA ASP A 41 -2.60 0.62 1.00
C ASP A 41 -3.11 1.73 0.06
N GLN A 42 -3.73 2.75 0.65
CA GLN A 42 -4.10 3.97 -0.06
C GLN A 42 -2.82 4.65 -0.60
N GLY A 43 -2.84 5.01 -1.89
CA GLY A 43 -1.76 5.77 -2.53
C GLY A 43 -1.57 7.15 -1.90
N ALA A 44 -0.37 7.71 -2.05
CA ALA A 44 -0.08 9.06 -1.57
C ALA A 44 -0.74 10.13 -2.47
N LEU A 45 -1.25 11.20 -1.86
CA LEU A 45 -1.65 12.41 -2.58
C LEU A 45 -0.40 13.19 -3.03
N GLY A 46 -0.49 13.91 -4.15
CA GLY A 46 0.64 14.67 -4.70
C GLY A 46 1.13 15.81 -3.79
N LEU A 47 0.24 16.36 -2.96
CA LEU A 47 0.57 17.34 -1.91
C LEU A 47 1.11 16.71 -0.61
N GLY A 48 1.18 15.38 -0.52
CA GLY A 48 1.76 14.64 0.61
C GLY A 48 0.74 13.90 1.50
N ARG A 49 1.24 13.15 2.49
CA ARG A 49 0.38 12.49 3.49
C ARG A 49 -0.22 13.54 4.43
N GLY A 50 -1.52 13.43 4.71
CA GLY A 50 -2.24 14.39 5.57
C GLY A 50 -2.64 15.69 4.87
N SER A 51 -2.39 15.83 3.57
CA SER A 51 -2.78 17.01 2.78
C SER A 51 -4.21 16.95 2.24
N ARG A 52 -5.03 16.01 2.74
CA ARG A 52 -6.41 15.77 2.27
C ARG A 52 -7.23 17.05 2.28
N ASP A 53 -7.13 17.81 3.36
CA ASP A 53 -7.89 19.07 3.54
C ASP A 53 -7.50 20.15 2.53
N TYR A 54 -6.29 20.09 1.95
CA TYR A 54 -5.86 21.04 0.92
C TYR A 54 -6.64 20.86 -0.40
N TYR A 55 -7.16 19.65 -0.63
CA TYR A 55 -8.02 19.35 -1.78
C TYR A 55 -9.50 19.60 -1.47
N LEU A 56 -9.95 19.25 -0.26
CA LEU A 56 -11.37 19.32 0.12
C LEU A 56 -11.83 20.73 0.51
N ASN A 57 -10.95 21.53 1.11
CA ASN A 57 -11.30 22.88 1.55
C ASN A 57 -10.73 23.94 0.58
N ALA A 58 -11.48 24.11 -0.51
CA ALA A 58 -11.14 25.03 -1.60
C ALA A 58 -11.04 26.49 -1.18
N THR A 59 -11.62 26.89 -0.04
CA THR A 59 -11.63 28.28 0.43
C THR A 59 -10.45 28.57 1.37
N MET A 60 -10.18 27.67 2.32
CA MET A 60 -9.10 27.85 3.31
C MET A 60 -7.71 27.61 2.70
N PHE A 61 -7.60 26.67 1.75
CA PHE A 61 -6.31 26.27 1.17
C PHE A 61 -6.17 26.60 -0.33
N ALA A 62 -7.01 27.50 -0.86
CA ALA A 62 -6.96 27.96 -2.26
C ALA A 62 -5.55 28.31 -2.74
N LYS A 63 -4.77 28.98 -1.87
CA LYS A 63 -3.40 29.41 -2.16
C LYS A 63 -2.44 28.23 -2.37
N HIS A 64 -2.58 27.17 -1.58
CA HIS A 64 -1.74 25.97 -1.68
C HIS A 64 -2.08 25.20 -2.95
N LEU A 65 -3.37 25.00 -3.23
CA LEU A 65 -3.82 24.30 -4.43
C LEU A 65 -3.41 25.06 -5.71
N ASN A 66 -3.49 26.39 -5.71
CA ASN A 66 -3.05 27.20 -6.84
C ASN A 66 -1.52 27.17 -7.03
N ALA A 67 -0.74 27.17 -5.94
CA ALA A 67 0.71 27.01 -6.03
C ALA A 67 1.08 25.65 -6.61
N TYR A 68 0.37 24.59 -6.21
CA TYR A 68 0.56 23.25 -6.74
C TYR A 68 0.24 23.14 -8.24
N ARG A 69 -0.90 23.71 -8.68
CA ARG A 69 -1.22 23.81 -10.12
C ARG A 69 -0.12 24.52 -10.92
N LYS A 70 0.40 25.64 -10.39
CA LYS A 70 1.48 26.38 -11.03
C LYS A 70 2.75 25.54 -11.11
N TYR A 71 3.12 24.86 -10.03
CA TYR A 71 4.27 23.97 -10.01
C TYR A 71 4.15 22.86 -11.07
N GLN A 72 3.01 22.18 -11.14
CA GLN A 72 2.78 21.14 -12.16
C GLN A 72 2.89 21.71 -13.59
N LEU A 73 2.29 22.88 -13.83
CA LEU A 73 2.36 23.54 -15.14
C LEU A 73 3.81 23.89 -15.52
N ASP A 74 4.58 24.45 -14.60
CA ASP A 74 5.97 24.88 -14.85
C ASP A 74 6.86 23.67 -15.13
N ILE A 75 6.68 22.55 -14.42
CA ILE A 75 7.40 21.29 -14.67
C ILE A 75 7.02 20.70 -16.03
N ILE A 76 5.74 20.63 -16.38
CA ILE A 76 5.33 20.06 -17.68
C ILE A 76 5.84 20.90 -18.84
N LYS A 77 5.81 22.23 -18.74
CA LYS A 77 6.42 23.10 -19.75
C LYS A 77 7.90 22.79 -19.93
N LEU A 78 8.64 22.65 -18.84
CA LEU A 78 10.06 22.29 -18.88
C LEU A 78 10.29 20.95 -19.59
N LEU A 79 9.46 19.94 -19.32
CA LEU A 79 9.54 18.62 -19.97
C LEU A 79 9.16 18.67 -21.46
N LEU A 80 8.16 19.45 -21.83
CA LEU A 80 7.74 19.63 -23.23
C LEU A 80 8.81 20.37 -24.04
N ASP A 81 9.41 21.39 -23.45
CA ASP A 81 10.51 22.15 -24.05
C ASP A 81 11.74 21.25 -24.27
N ASP A 82 12.11 20.43 -23.27
CA ASP A 82 13.22 19.46 -23.38
C ASP A 82 12.94 18.37 -24.43
N ALA A 83 11.70 17.89 -24.50
CA ALA A 83 11.27 16.91 -25.49
C ALA A 83 11.02 17.50 -26.89
N ASN A 84 11.10 18.83 -27.05
CA ASN A 84 10.76 19.57 -28.27
C ASN A 84 9.35 19.23 -28.80
N ILE A 85 8.37 19.13 -27.90
CA ILE A 85 6.96 18.82 -28.20
C ILE A 85 6.14 20.09 -28.09
N THR A 86 5.50 20.49 -29.19
CA THR A 86 4.53 21.59 -29.16
C THR A 86 3.20 21.09 -28.61
N TYR A 87 2.76 21.67 -27.49
CA TYR A 87 1.47 21.37 -26.88
C TYR A 87 0.62 22.64 -26.75
N ASN A 88 -0.68 22.53 -26.96
CA ASN A 88 -1.58 23.67 -26.81
C ASN A 88 -1.73 24.05 -25.33
N LEU A 89 -1.37 25.27 -24.97
CA LEU A 89 -1.39 25.72 -23.57
C LEU A 89 -2.79 25.65 -22.93
N SER A 90 -3.84 25.98 -23.68
CA SER A 90 -5.22 25.90 -23.17
C SER A 90 -5.63 24.45 -22.90
N GLN A 91 -5.24 23.53 -23.77
CA GLN A 91 -5.47 22.10 -23.55
C GLN A 91 -4.69 21.61 -22.33
N LEU A 92 -3.43 22.04 -22.16
CA LEU A 92 -2.61 21.64 -21.02
C LEU A 92 -3.23 22.07 -19.69
N ILE A 93 -3.82 23.27 -19.65
CA ILE A 93 -4.52 23.76 -18.47
C ILE A 93 -5.77 22.91 -18.17
N ILE A 94 -6.50 22.48 -19.20
CA ILE A 94 -7.65 21.58 -19.03
C ILE A 94 -7.19 20.24 -18.47
N ASP A 95 -6.17 19.62 -19.08
CA ASP A 95 -5.67 18.31 -18.65
C ASP A 95 -5.11 18.35 -17.22
N LEU A 96 -4.42 19.43 -16.84
CA LEU A 96 -3.98 19.66 -15.47
C LEU A 96 -5.13 19.80 -14.49
N ASN A 97 -6.19 20.50 -14.87
CA ASN A 97 -7.39 20.61 -14.02
C ASN A 97 -8.07 19.25 -13.85
N ASP A 98 -8.06 18.40 -14.87
CA ASP A 98 -8.60 17.04 -14.77
C ASP A 98 -7.78 16.17 -13.82
N ILE A 99 -6.44 16.30 -13.83
CA ILE A 99 -5.56 15.63 -12.84
C ILE A 99 -5.88 16.10 -11.42
N ILE A 100 -6.01 17.42 -11.21
CA ILE A 100 -6.35 17.95 -9.89
C ILE A 100 -7.75 17.48 -9.45
N ASN A 101 -8.72 17.43 -10.36
CA ASN A 101 -10.06 16.92 -10.07
C ASN A 101 -10.02 15.43 -9.69
N PHE A 102 -9.20 14.64 -10.37
CA PHE A 102 -8.95 13.25 -10.01
C PHE A 102 -8.33 13.14 -8.61
N GLU A 103 -7.29 13.91 -8.31
CA GLU A 103 -6.66 13.91 -6.97
C GLU A 103 -7.64 14.35 -5.87
N THR A 104 -8.52 15.31 -6.15
CA THR A 104 -9.56 15.74 -5.21
C THR A 104 -10.55 14.62 -4.93
N LYS A 105 -11.05 13.92 -5.96
CA LYS A 105 -11.93 12.75 -5.77
C LYS A 105 -11.22 11.62 -5.05
N PHE A 106 -9.93 11.42 -5.33
CA PHE A 106 -9.11 10.43 -4.63
C PHE A 106 -8.95 10.82 -3.13
N ALA A 107 -8.79 12.10 -2.83
CA ALA A 107 -8.78 12.62 -1.45
C ALA A 107 -10.13 12.45 -0.74
N GLU A 108 -11.27 12.50 -1.44
CA GLU A 108 -12.58 12.19 -0.85
C GLU A 108 -12.68 10.73 -0.41
N VAL A 109 -12.21 9.80 -1.25
CA VAL A 109 -12.25 8.34 -0.99
C VAL A 109 -11.22 7.89 0.04
N ASN A 110 -10.08 8.59 0.12
CA ASN A 110 -9.05 8.33 1.12
C ASN A 110 -9.57 8.72 2.52
N TYR A 111 -10.20 7.76 3.20
CA TYR A 111 -10.52 7.86 4.62
C TYR A 111 -9.21 7.73 5.43
N GLN A 112 -8.86 8.80 6.15
CA GLN A 112 -8.19 8.68 7.45
C GLN A 112 -9.23 8.31 8.50
#